data_AF-A0A485AZM5-F1
#
_entry.id   AF-A0A485AZM5-F1
#
_cell.length_a   1.000
_cell.length_b   1.000
_cell.length_c   1.000
_cell.angle_alpha   90.00
_cell.angle_beta   90.00
_cell.angle_gamma   90.00
#
_symmetry.space_group_name_H-M   'P 1'
#
loop_
_entity.id
_entity.type
_entity.pdbx_description
1 polymer ?
#
loop_
_entity_poly.entity_id
_entity_poly.type
_entity_poly.pdbx_seq_one_letter_code
_entity_poly.pdbx_strand_id
1 'polypeptide(L)'
;MSIFDCDHVPTRSFLQMTMGWFLKDKKLAMMQTPHHFFSPDPFERNLGRFRKTPNEGTLFYGLVQDGNDMWDATFFCGSCAVIRREPLDKIGGIAVETVTEDAHTSLRLHRLGYTSAYMRLPQAAGLATESLSAHIGQRIRWARGMVQIFRLDNPLLGKGLKMPQRLCYLNAMFHFLSGIPRLIFLTAPLAFLLLHAYIIYAPALMIALFVLPHMIHASLTNSKIQGKYRHSFWSEIYETVLAWYIAPPTMVALFAPHKGTFNVTAKGGLVKEEYVDWVISRPYIFLVLLNLVGVAFGIWRYMYGPEDEVLTVWVSLLWVFYNLIILGGAVAVSVESKQVRRSHRVEIKMPGAISREDGHLFSCTVHDFSDGGVGIRINGDAQVLEEQKVNLLLKRGQQEYVFPTQVVRVLGSEVGLKLLPMSTRQHIDFVQCTFARADTWALWQDSFPEDKPLESLMDILKLGFRGYRHLAEFAPPVAKEIFRSLTLLVAWVASFVPRRPEREAVIEHPLSAMAQQ
;
A
#
# COMPACT_ATOMS: atom_id res chain seq x y z
N MET A 1 28.73 0.67 -2.13
CA MET A 1 27.99 -0.61 -2.33
C MET A 1 26.55 -0.24 -2.63
N SER A 2 25.96 -0.81 -3.67
CA SER A 2 24.54 -0.62 -3.99
C SER A 2 23.79 -1.90 -3.64
N ILE A 3 22.62 -1.78 -3.02
CA ILE A 3 21.82 -2.92 -2.55
C ILE A 3 20.45 -2.85 -3.21
N PHE A 4 20.06 -3.97 -3.85
CA PHE A 4 18.74 -4.17 -4.44
C PHE A 4 18.26 -5.58 -4.12
N ASP A 5 16.99 -5.69 -3.77
CA ASP A 5 16.32 -6.98 -3.74
C ASP A 5 16.17 -7.53 -5.16
N CYS A 6 16.03 -8.85 -5.27
CA CYS A 6 15.94 -9.55 -6.56
C CYS A 6 14.75 -9.12 -7.44
N ASP A 7 13.71 -8.54 -6.85
CA ASP A 7 12.53 -8.05 -7.53
C ASP A 7 12.61 -6.56 -7.91
N HIS A 8 13.57 -5.81 -7.35
CA HIS A 8 13.77 -4.40 -7.63
C HIS A 8 14.66 -4.19 -8.85
N VAL A 9 14.07 -3.67 -9.93
CA VAL A 9 14.79 -3.36 -11.17
C VAL A 9 15.24 -1.89 -11.13
N PRO A 10 16.55 -1.60 -11.05
CA PRO A 10 17.06 -0.23 -11.02
C PRO A 10 16.99 0.44 -12.38
N THR A 11 16.80 1.76 -12.37
CA THR A 11 16.98 2.60 -13.55
C THR A 11 18.47 2.81 -13.83
N ARG A 12 18.80 3.00 -15.10
CA ARG A 12 20.18 3.29 -15.54
C ARG A 12 20.76 4.58 -14.91
N SER A 13 19.90 5.48 -14.44
CA SER A 13 20.31 6.74 -13.80
C SER A 13 20.64 6.58 -12.31
N PHE A 14 20.34 5.44 -11.68
CA PHE A 14 20.47 5.25 -10.23
C PHE A 14 21.81 5.74 -9.66
N LEU A 15 22.94 5.29 -10.23
CA LEU A 15 24.27 5.71 -9.76
C LEU A 15 24.59 7.16 -10.10
N GLN A 16 24.13 7.65 -11.26
CA GLN A 16 24.34 9.05 -11.66
C GLN A 16 23.66 10.01 -10.68
N MET A 17 22.47 9.66 -10.21
CA MET A 17 21.69 10.48 -9.28
C MET A 17 22.20 10.39 -7.83
N THR A 18 22.78 9.25 -7.42
CA THR A 18 23.12 8.99 -6.01
C THR A 18 24.58 9.26 -5.66
N MET A 19 25.54 8.96 -6.56
CA MET A 19 26.96 8.93 -6.21
C MET A 19 27.57 10.30 -5.90
N GLY A 20 27.09 11.37 -6.53
CA GLY A 20 27.62 12.72 -6.34
C GLY A 20 27.52 13.23 -4.89
N TRP A 21 26.53 12.77 -4.14
CA TRP A 21 26.29 13.17 -2.75
C TRP A 21 27.39 12.69 -1.80
N PHE A 22 27.97 11.52 -2.06
CA PHE A 22 29.10 10.98 -1.29
C PHE A 22 30.40 11.76 -1.53
N LEU A 23 30.48 12.51 -2.63
CA LEU A 23 31.61 13.41 -2.88
C LEU A 23 31.42 14.72 -2.14
N LYS A 24 30.18 15.24 -2.12
CA LYS A 24 29.79 16.49 -1.45
C LYS A 24 29.90 16.38 0.08
N ASP A 25 29.31 15.34 0.66
CA ASP A 25 29.39 15.09 2.11
C ASP A 25 30.26 13.85 2.39
N LYS A 26 31.42 14.09 3.03
CA LYS A 26 32.37 13.04 3.40
C LYS A 26 31.85 12.15 4.52
N LYS A 27 30.92 12.65 5.36
CA LYS A 27 30.28 11.89 6.43
C LYS A 27 29.06 11.09 5.97
N LEU A 28 28.59 11.30 4.72
CA LEU A 28 27.47 10.55 4.17
C LEU A 28 27.84 9.07 4.09
N ALA A 29 27.16 8.27 4.91
CA ALA A 29 27.32 6.83 4.93
C ALA A 29 26.27 6.12 4.10
N MET A 30 25.09 6.70 3.91
CA MET A 30 23.98 6.04 3.21
C MET A 30 23.10 7.03 2.46
N MET A 31 22.71 6.66 1.24
CA MET A 31 21.76 7.36 0.39
C MET A 31 20.62 6.40 0.03
N GLN A 32 19.41 6.70 0.48
CA GLN A 32 18.21 5.90 0.22
C GLN A 32 17.36 6.56 -0.89
N THR A 33 16.82 5.73 -1.78
CA THR A 33 15.78 6.13 -2.75
C THR A 33 14.45 5.43 -2.42
N PRO A 34 13.29 5.92 -2.91
CA PRO A 34 11.98 5.38 -2.56
C PRO A 34 11.83 3.94 -3.05
N HIS A 35 11.11 3.09 -2.30
CA HIS A 35 10.61 1.84 -2.86
C HIS A 35 9.35 2.15 -3.67
N HIS A 36 9.45 1.96 -4.98
CA HIS A 36 8.32 2.06 -5.88
C HIS A 36 7.89 0.67 -6.29
N PHE A 37 6.59 0.37 -6.22
CA PHE A 37 6.03 -0.89 -6.69
C PHE A 37 5.15 -0.63 -7.90
N PHE A 38 5.38 -1.37 -8.98
CA PHE A 38 4.58 -1.23 -10.21
C PHE A 38 3.40 -2.22 -10.27
N SER A 39 3.34 -3.16 -9.33
CA SER A 39 2.19 -4.04 -9.10
C SER A 39 1.34 -3.53 -7.93
N PRO A 40 0.01 -3.76 -7.95
CA PRO A 40 -0.85 -3.43 -6.82
C PRO A 40 -0.48 -4.26 -5.60
N ASP A 41 -0.54 -3.66 -4.42
CA ASP A 41 -0.57 -4.42 -3.18
C ASP A 41 -1.95 -5.09 -2.98
N PRO A 42 -2.10 -6.04 -2.02
CA PRO A 42 -3.37 -6.72 -1.80
C PRO A 42 -4.53 -5.79 -1.43
N PHE A 43 -4.29 -4.66 -0.76
CA PHE A 43 -5.35 -3.69 -0.46
C PHE A 43 -5.82 -3.01 -1.75
N GLU A 44 -4.89 -2.53 -2.57
CA GLU A 44 -5.22 -1.91 -3.85
C GLU A 44 -5.95 -2.86 -4.80
N ARG A 45 -5.50 -4.12 -4.86
CA ARG A 45 -6.08 -5.15 -5.71
C ARG A 45 -7.47 -5.56 -5.23
N ASN A 46 -7.59 -5.99 -3.97
CA ASN A 46 -8.81 -6.59 -3.44
C ASN A 46 -9.95 -5.56 -3.30
N LEU A 47 -9.59 -4.28 -3.20
CA LEU A 47 -10.57 -3.18 -3.14
C LEU A 47 -10.83 -2.52 -4.51
N GLY A 48 -10.11 -2.89 -5.56
CA GLY A 48 -10.25 -2.33 -6.91
C GLY A 48 -9.83 -0.86 -7.02
N ARG A 49 -8.80 -0.47 -6.26
CA ARG A 49 -8.37 0.93 -6.03
C ARG A 49 -6.95 1.23 -6.53
N PHE A 50 -6.28 0.28 -7.18
CA PHE A 50 -4.96 0.49 -7.77
C PHE A 50 -4.88 1.77 -8.60
N ARG A 51 -3.88 2.62 -8.34
CA ARG A 51 -3.65 3.93 -8.98
C ARG A 51 -4.78 4.97 -8.81
N LYS A 52 -5.80 4.69 -7.98
CA LYS A 52 -6.88 5.66 -7.65
C LYS A 52 -6.65 6.32 -6.29
N THR A 53 -6.06 5.57 -5.36
CA THR A 53 -5.73 6.02 -4.01
C THR A 53 -4.27 5.72 -3.73
N PRO A 54 -3.57 6.55 -2.95
CA PRO A 54 -2.21 6.24 -2.52
C PRO A 54 -2.14 4.90 -1.77
N ASN A 55 -1.17 4.07 -2.13
CA ASN A 55 -0.89 2.81 -1.44
C ASN A 55 -0.34 3.03 -0.02
N GLU A 56 -0.21 1.95 0.76
CA GLU A 56 0.26 2.05 2.14
C GLU A 56 1.64 2.73 2.27
N GLY A 57 2.60 2.31 1.43
CA GLY A 57 3.99 2.78 1.49
C GLY A 57 4.21 4.23 1.07
N THR A 58 3.25 4.81 0.34
CA THR A 58 3.33 6.19 -0.19
C THR A 58 3.50 7.22 0.93
N LEU A 59 2.87 7.03 2.10
CA LEU A 59 3.05 7.93 3.25
C LEU A 59 4.49 7.93 3.75
N PHE A 60 5.09 6.75 3.88
CA PHE A 60 6.44 6.59 4.42
C PHE A 60 7.50 7.12 3.45
N TYR A 61 7.46 6.67 2.20
CA TYR A 61 8.44 7.08 1.18
C TYR A 61 8.18 8.47 0.60
N GLY A 62 6.94 8.97 0.68
CA GLY A 62 6.60 10.32 0.27
C GLY A 62 6.98 11.34 1.34
N LEU A 63 6.32 11.28 2.48
CA LEU A 63 6.39 12.34 3.50
C LEU A 63 7.39 12.02 4.63
N VAL A 64 7.32 10.82 5.21
CA VAL A 64 8.02 10.52 6.46
C VAL A 64 9.54 10.42 6.28
N GLN A 65 10.02 9.70 5.27
CA GLN A 65 11.46 9.56 5.02
C GLN A 65 12.12 10.89 4.64
N ASP A 66 11.40 11.74 3.91
CA ASP A 66 11.85 13.09 3.59
C ASP A 66 11.85 13.99 4.83
N GLY A 67 10.85 13.87 5.70
CA GLY A 67 10.86 14.53 7.00
C GLY A 67 12.00 14.05 7.91
N ASN A 68 12.36 12.76 7.85
CA ASN A 68 13.50 12.21 8.57
C ASN A 68 14.85 12.67 8.01
N ASP A 69 14.93 12.91 6.69
CA ASP A 69 16.12 13.43 6.02
C ASP A 69 16.53 14.80 6.57
N MET A 70 15.55 15.69 6.81
CA MET A 70 15.76 16.98 7.48
C MET A 70 16.50 16.86 8.81
N TRP A 71 16.34 15.73 9.50
CA TRP A 71 16.92 15.46 10.81
C TRP A 71 18.10 14.50 10.77
N ASP A 72 18.66 14.22 9.57
CA ASP A 72 19.79 13.30 9.38
C ASP A 72 19.46 11.90 9.94
N ALA A 73 18.23 11.45 9.70
CA ALA A 73 17.63 10.25 10.30
C ALA A 73 16.97 9.33 9.28
N THR A 74 17.33 9.44 8.00
CA THR A 74 16.85 8.54 6.94
C THR A 74 17.21 7.09 7.25
N PHE A 75 16.23 6.21 7.12
CA PHE A 75 16.44 4.77 7.32
C PHE A 75 16.88 4.09 6.03
N PHE A 76 17.78 3.12 6.15
CA PHE A 76 18.02 2.11 5.14
C PHE A 76 16.87 1.12 5.18
N CYS A 77 16.23 0.90 4.03
CA CYS A 77 15.03 0.06 3.90
C CYS A 77 15.32 -1.28 3.20
N GLY A 78 16.53 -1.82 3.31
CA GLY A 78 16.90 -3.13 2.75
C GLY A 78 17.24 -3.13 1.26
N SER A 79 16.64 -2.23 0.47
CA SER A 79 16.84 -2.13 -0.97
C SER A 79 16.85 -0.67 -1.43
N CYS A 80 17.23 -0.43 -2.69
CA CYS A 80 17.23 0.88 -3.36
C CYS A 80 18.15 1.91 -2.67
N ALA A 81 19.30 1.46 -2.18
CA ALA A 81 20.23 2.29 -1.42
C ALA A 81 21.69 2.14 -1.88
N VAL A 82 22.47 3.20 -1.65
CA VAL A 82 23.92 3.18 -1.74
C VAL A 82 24.50 3.38 -0.34
N ILE A 83 25.42 2.51 0.05
CA ILE A 83 26.11 2.57 1.35
C ILE A 83 27.63 2.69 1.12
N ARG A 84 28.26 3.61 1.85
CA ARG A 84 29.72 3.77 1.88
C ARG A 84 30.34 2.59 2.63
N ARG A 85 31.34 1.97 2.01
CA ARG A 85 31.94 0.72 2.53
C ARG A 85 32.67 0.92 3.86
N GLU A 86 33.49 1.95 3.98
CA GLU A 86 34.31 2.17 5.19
C GLU A 86 33.46 2.39 6.47
N PRO A 87 32.42 3.25 6.51
CA PRO A 87 31.51 3.34 7.65
C PRO A 87 30.80 2.02 7.97
N LEU A 88 30.42 1.26 6.94
CA LEU A 88 29.77 -0.03 7.10
C LEU A 88 30.71 -1.05 7.77
N ASP A 89 31.97 -1.11 7.35
CA ASP A 89 32.97 -1.99 7.98
C ASP A 89 33.24 -1.61 9.44
N LYS A 90 33.21 -0.30 9.77
CA LYS A 90 33.38 0.19 11.16
C LYS A 90 32.27 -0.25 12.12
N ILE A 91 31.06 -0.50 11.62
CA ILE A 91 29.94 -1.03 12.43
C ILE A 91 29.86 -2.57 12.39
N GLY A 92 30.84 -3.24 11.76
CA GLY A 92 30.87 -4.70 11.64
C GLY A 92 30.06 -5.26 10.47
N GLY A 93 29.70 -4.43 9.49
CA GLY A 93 28.87 -4.83 8.36
C GLY A 93 27.38 -4.55 8.58
N ILE A 94 26.53 -5.30 7.86
CA ILE A 94 25.07 -5.26 8.04
C ILE A 94 24.73 -5.88 9.40
N ALA A 95 23.91 -5.20 10.19
CA ALA A 95 23.51 -5.65 11.53
C ALA A 95 22.64 -6.92 11.45
N VAL A 96 22.96 -7.99 12.19
CA VAL A 96 22.25 -9.29 12.09
C VAL A 96 21.51 -9.68 13.37
N GLU A 97 21.55 -8.83 14.38
CA GLU A 97 20.99 -9.09 15.71
C GLU A 97 19.46 -9.00 15.75
N THR A 98 18.85 -8.34 14.76
CA THR A 98 17.41 -8.20 14.64
C THR A 98 16.95 -8.64 13.25
N VAL A 99 15.67 -8.95 13.10
CA VAL A 99 15.06 -9.34 11.81
C VAL A 99 14.85 -8.18 10.84
N THR A 100 15.23 -6.97 11.26
CA THR A 100 15.22 -5.72 10.47
C THR A 100 16.64 -5.19 10.46
N GLU A 101 17.52 -5.94 9.79
CA GLU A 101 18.95 -5.66 9.65
C GLU A 101 19.22 -4.27 9.08
N ASP A 102 18.32 -3.82 8.22
CA ASP A 102 18.39 -2.59 7.46
C ASP A 102 18.29 -1.35 8.36
N ALA A 103 17.19 -1.21 9.09
CA ALA A 103 16.97 -0.13 10.03
C ALA A 103 17.99 -0.15 11.18
N HIS A 104 18.40 -1.34 11.62
CA HIS A 104 19.42 -1.48 12.66
C HIS A 104 20.81 -1.02 12.16
N THR A 105 21.14 -1.29 10.90
CA THR A 105 22.36 -0.78 10.26
C THR A 105 22.38 0.75 10.24
N SER A 106 21.28 1.41 9.87
CA SER A 106 21.16 2.87 9.94
C SER A 106 21.40 3.42 11.35
N LEU A 107 20.80 2.79 12.36
CA LEU A 107 20.94 3.22 13.74
C LEU A 107 22.41 3.20 14.18
N ARG A 108 23.15 2.13 13.82
CA ARG A 108 24.58 2.01 14.13
C ARG A 108 25.42 3.06 13.42
N LEU A 109 25.15 3.33 12.14
CA LEU A 109 25.84 4.37 11.38
C LEU A 109 25.63 5.75 12.02
N HIS A 110 24.39 6.12 12.33
CA HIS A 110 24.08 7.41 12.95
C HIS A 110 24.72 7.57 14.33
N ARG A 111 24.82 6.49 15.11
CA ARG A 111 25.49 6.52 16.42
C ARG A 111 26.99 6.80 16.35
N LEU A 112 27.64 6.42 15.26
CA LEU A 112 29.04 6.78 15.00
C LEU A 112 29.18 8.20 14.42
N GLY A 113 28.08 8.96 14.31
CA GLY A 113 28.08 10.33 13.81
C GLY A 113 28.18 10.44 12.28
N TYR A 114 27.91 9.34 11.56
CA TYR A 114 27.73 9.38 10.11
C TYR A 114 26.37 9.96 9.74
N THR A 115 26.29 10.56 8.55
CA THR A 115 25.07 11.15 8.02
C THR A 115 24.36 10.21 7.05
N SER A 116 23.06 10.42 6.85
CA SER A 116 22.24 9.73 5.84
C SER A 116 21.48 10.74 5.00
N ALA A 117 21.20 10.38 3.75
CA ALA A 117 20.39 11.20 2.85
C ALA A 117 19.24 10.39 2.23
N TYR A 118 18.12 11.07 1.97
CA TYR A 118 17.00 10.57 1.19
C TYR A 118 16.84 11.35 -0.11
N MET A 119 16.81 10.66 -1.24
CA MET A 119 16.42 11.26 -2.51
C MET A 119 15.03 10.79 -2.85
N ARG A 120 14.03 11.69 -2.80
CA ARG A 120 12.62 11.39 -3.08
C ARG A 120 12.32 11.22 -4.59
N LEU A 121 13.17 10.50 -5.30
CA LEU A 121 13.02 10.16 -6.71
C LEU A 121 13.13 8.63 -6.87
N PRO A 122 12.06 7.94 -7.33
CA PRO A 122 12.13 6.51 -7.62
C PRO A 122 13.25 6.22 -8.63
N GLN A 123 14.20 5.37 -8.24
CA GLN A 123 15.32 4.93 -9.10
C GLN A 123 15.36 3.41 -9.24
N ALA A 124 14.37 2.70 -8.69
CA ALA A 124 14.13 1.30 -8.93
C ALA A 124 12.64 1.01 -8.70
N ALA A 125 12.14 -0.05 -9.33
CA ALA A 125 10.76 -0.49 -9.12
C ALA A 125 10.71 -1.99 -8.85
N GLY A 126 9.97 -2.39 -7.82
CA GLY A 126 9.82 -3.76 -7.36
C GLY A 126 8.40 -4.30 -7.52
N LEU A 127 8.19 -5.53 -7.03
CA LEU A 127 6.90 -6.18 -6.97
C LEU A 127 6.34 -6.12 -5.56
N ALA A 128 5.10 -5.66 -5.43
CA ALA A 128 4.34 -5.79 -4.20
C ALA A 128 4.00 -7.26 -3.91
N THR A 129 3.68 -7.56 -2.66
CA THR A 129 3.30 -8.91 -2.21
C THR A 129 2.06 -9.43 -2.94
N GLU A 130 2.13 -10.67 -3.42
CA GLU A 130 1.07 -11.26 -4.24
C GLU A 130 -0.20 -11.67 -3.48
N SER A 131 -0.15 -11.80 -2.16
CA SER A 131 -1.30 -12.16 -1.31
C SER A 131 -1.31 -11.34 -0.03
N LEU A 132 -2.49 -11.23 0.58
CA LEU A 132 -2.68 -10.61 1.88
C LEU A 132 -1.90 -11.35 2.97
N SER A 133 -1.82 -12.69 2.92
CA SER A 133 -0.98 -13.49 3.84
C SER A 133 0.49 -13.07 3.78
N ALA A 134 1.03 -12.95 2.56
CA ALA A 134 2.42 -12.55 2.37
C ALA A 134 2.65 -11.11 2.84
N HIS A 135 1.69 -10.21 2.58
CA HIS A 135 1.71 -8.83 3.04
C HIS A 135 1.74 -8.73 4.57
N ILE A 136 0.81 -9.39 5.25
CA ILE A 136 0.75 -9.46 6.71
C ILE A 136 2.04 -10.07 7.27
N GLY A 137 2.52 -11.16 6.68
CA GLY A 137 3.77 -11.82 7.09
C GLY A 137 4.99 -10.91 7.02
N GLN A 138 5.07 -10.06 5.99
CA GLN A 138 6.14 -9.05 5.89
C GLN A 138 6.02 -7.99 6.99
N ARG A 139 4.82 -7.47 7.25
CA ARG A 139 4.56 -6.46 8.29
C ARG A 139 4.79 -6.98 9.70
N ILE A 140 4.46 -8.25 9.98
CA ILE A 140 4.80 -8.93 11.25
C ILE A 140 6.31 -8.90 11.49
N ARG A 141 7.11 -9.21 10.46
CA ARG A 141 8.58 -9.22 10.55
C ARG A 141 9.12 -7.84 10.88
N TRP A 142 8.66 -6.82 10.15
CA TRP A 142 9.05 -5.43 10.37
C TRP A 142 8.66 -4.95 11.76
N ALA A 143 7.43 -5.21 12.19
CA ALA A 143 6.94 -4.82 13.50
C ALA A 143 7.77 -5.44 14.62
N ARG A 144 8.04 -6.74 14.52
CA ARG A 144 8.88 -7.46 15.48
C ARG A 144 10.28 -6.87 15.52
N GLY A 145 10.94 -6.70 14.37
CA GLY A 145 12.32 -6.22 14.29
C GLY A 145 12.48 -4.82 14.86
N MET A 146 11.58 -3.89 14.53
CA MET A 146 11.61 -2.53 15.06
C MET A 146 11.47 -2.49 16.59
N VAL A 147 10.60 -3.31 17.16
CA VAL A 147 10.47 -3.42 18.64
C VAL A 147 11.68 -4.13 19.26
N GLN A 148 12.30 -5.09 18.57
CA GLN A 148 13.57 -5.67 19.01
C GLN A 148 14.68 -4.62 19.06
N ILE A 149 14.82 -3.77 18.04
CA ILE A 149 15.78 -2.66 18.05
C ILE A 149 15.48 -1.72 19.24
N PHE A 150 14.21 -1.37 19.45
CA PHE A 150 13.81 -0.51 20.58
C PHE A 150 14.26 -1.09 21.94
N ARG A 151 14.17 -2.41 22.13
CA ARG A 151 14.52 -3.06 23.39
C ARG A 151 15.98 -3.39 23.55
N LEU A 152 16.63 -3.87 22.49
CA LEU A 152 18.02 -4.33 22.52
C LEU A 152 18.99 -3.17 22.40
N ASP A 153 18.72 -2.24 21.47
CA ASP A 153 19.65 -1.15 21.17
C ASP A 153 19.18 0.18 21.79
N ASN A 154 17.87 0.38 21.96
CA ASN A 154 17.25 1.54 22.60
C ASN A 154 17.74 2.89 22.05
N PRO A 155 17.10 3.42 20.99
CA PRO A 155 17.49 4.72 20.43
C PRO A 155 17.23 5.90 21.39
N LEU A 156 16.31 5.77 22.35
CA LEU A 156 15.94 6.86 23.24
C LEU A 156 17.03 7.16 24.27
N LEU A 157 17.61 6.13 24.88
CA LEU A 157 18.61 6.28 25.95
C LEU A 157 20.04 5.93 25.51
N GLY A 158 20.22 5.28 24.36
CA GLY A 158 21.53 4.92 23.82
C GLY A 158 22.40 6.15 23.51
N LYS A 159 23.73 6.00 23.55
CA LYS A 159 24.67 7.09 23.21
C LYS A 159 24.78 7.27 21.68
N GLY A 160 25.28 8.43 21.24
CA GLY A 160 25.67 8.67 19.84
C GLY A 160 24.59 9.29 18.94
N LEU A 161 23.33 9.39 19.36
CA LEU A 161 22.26 10.05 18.59
C LEU A 161 21.96 11.48 19.07
N LYS A 162 21.69 12.36 18.11
CA LYS A 162 21.12 13.70 18.33
C LYS A 162 19.65 13.58 18.76
N MET A 163 19.12 14.56 19.50
CA MET A 163 17.73 14.52 19.97
C MET A 163 16.70 14.36 18.83
N PRO A 164 16.79 15.07 17.69
CA PRO A 164 15.86 14.86 16.58
C PRO A 164 15.91 13.45 15.99
N GLN A 165 17.11 12.88 15.83
CA GLN A 165 17.27 11.49 15.38
C GLN A 165 16.56 10.51 16.33
N ARG A 166 16.69 10.71 17.65
CA ARG A 166 15.99 9.88 18.65
C ARG A 166 14.49 9.90 18.44
N LEU A 167 13.91 11.07 18.17
CA LEU A 167 12.47 11.22 17.92
C LEU A 167 12.05 10.54 16.61
N CYS A 168 12.83 10.65 15.54
CA CYS A 168 12.57 9.94 14.28
C CYS A 168 12.56 8.41 14.46
N TYR A 169 13.58 7.85 15.13
CA TYR A 169 13.64 6.43 15.43
C TYR A 169 12.49 5.98 16.36
N LEU A 170 12.17 6.77 17.39
CA LEU A 170 11.05 6.48 18.28
C LEU A 170 9.71 6.47 17.55
N ASN A 171 9.47 7.45 16.68
CA ASN A 171 8.25 7.52 15.87
C ASN A 171 8.09 6.27 15.00
N ALA A 172 9.16 5.83 14.33
CA ALA A 172 9.16 4.63 13.52
C ALA A 172 8.88 3.36 14.35
N MET A 173 9.47 3.24 15.54
CA MET A 173 9.29 2.05 16.39
C MET A 173 7.92 2.01 17.07
N PHE A 174 7.42 3.15 17.57
CA PHE A 174 6.11 3.23 18.22
C PHE A 174 4.95 3.04 17.25
N HIS A 175 5.13 3.40 15.98
CA HIS A 175 4.15 3.10 14.95
C HIS A 175 3.77 1.60 14.91
N PHE A 176 4.73 0.71 15.10
CA PHE A 176 4.47 -0.74 15.11
C PHE A 176 3.82 -1.26 16.40
N LEU A 177 3.77 -0.45 17.47
CA LEU A 177 3.02 -0.75 18.69
C LEU A 177 1.53 -0.37 18.59
N SER A 178 1.10 0.25 17.48
CA SER A 178 -0.30 0.67 17.24
C SER A 178 -1.32 -0.48 17.24
N GLY A 179 -0.88 -1.74 17.05
CA GLY A 179 -1.76 -2.89 17.04
C GLY A 179 -2.57 -3.07 18.33
N ILE A 180 -1.95 -2.86 19.50
CA ILE A 180 -2.64 -2.98 20.79
C ILE A 180 -3.68 -1.85 20.99
N PRO A 181 -3.32 -0.56 20.86
CA PRO A 181 -4.30 0.53 20.89
C PRO A 181 -5.46 0.32 19.93
N ARG A 182 -5.19 -0.17 18.70
CA ARG A 182 -6.23 -0.42 17.70
C ARG A 182 -7.23 -1.48 18.18
N LEU A 183 -6.76 -2.59 18.76
CA LEU A 183 -7.64 -3.62 19.34
C LEU A 183 -8.44 -3.10 20.55
N ILE A 184 -7.83 -2.25 21.38
CA ILE A 184 -8.52 -1.60 22.50
C ILE A 184 -9.65 -0.70 21.95
N PHE A 185 -9.41 0.15 20.95
CA PHE A 185 -10.47 1.00 20.38
C PHE A 185 -11.60 0.20 19.73
N LEU A 186 -11.30 -0.94 19.12
CA LEU A 186 -12.31 -1.84 18.53
C LEU A 186 -13.18 -2.56 19.57
N THR A 187 -12.76 -2.58 20.84
CA THR A 187 -13.43 -3.32 21.92
C THR A 187 -13.85 -2.45 23.10
N ALA A 188 -13.35 -1.22 23.22
CA ALA A 188 -13.61 -0.31 24.34
C ALA A 188 -15.11 -0.06 24.60
N PRO A 189 -15.96 0.20 23.60
CA PRO A 189 -17.40 0.37 23.83
C PRO A 189 -18.06 -0.87 24.43
N LEU A 190 -17.50 -2.05 24.16
CA LEU A 190 -18.07 -3.34 24.59
C LEU A 190 -17.87 -3.57 26.08
N ALA A 191 -16.85 -2.95 26.70
CA ALA A 191 -16.69 -3.02 28.15
C ALA A 191 -17.90 -2.42 28.88
N PHE A 192 -18.39 -1.26 28.42
CA PHE A 192 -19.61 -0.67 28.96
C PHE A 192 -20.85 -1.49 28.58
N LEU A 193 -21.03 -1.80 27.30
CA LEU A 193 -22.26 -2.45 26.80
C LEU A 193 -22.44 -3.89 27.33
N LEU A 194 -21.37 -4.67 27.44
CA LEU A 194 -21.44 -6.07 27.87
C LEU A 194 -21.21 -6.24 29.36
N LEU A 195 -20.20 -5.55 29.91
CA LEU A 195 -19.73 -5.79 31.28
C LEU A 195 -20.19 -4.72 32.27
N HIS A 196 -20.91 -3.68 31.83
CA HIS A 196 -21.23 -2.52 32.66
C HIS A 196 -19.96 -1.86 33.26
N ALA A 197 -18.84 -1.92 32.54
CA ALA A 197 -17.57 -1.35 32.99
C ALA A 197 -17.36 0.04 32.38
N TYR A 198 -17.36 1.08 33.21
CA TYR A 198 -17.08 2.44 32.78
C TYR A 198 -15.58 2.64 32.55
N ILE A 199 -15.19 2.85 31.30
CA ILE A 199 -13.81 3.19 30.94
C ILE A 199 -13.55 4.69 31.18
N ILE A 200 -14.55 5.53 30.94
CA ILE A 200 -14.46 6.99 31.05
C ILE A 200 -15.53 7.46 32.03
N TYR A 201 -15.10 8.08 33.13
CA TYR A 201 -16.00 8.66 34.12
C TYR A 201 -16.30 10.13 33.77
N ALA A 202 -17.16 10.36 32.79
CA ALA A 202 -17.62 11.68 32.39
C ALA A 202 -19.02 11.62 31.76
N PRO A 203 -19.86 12.66 31.92
CA PRO A 203 -21.13 12.76 31.20
C PRO A 203 -20.90 12.70 29.69
N ALA A 204 -21.74 11.95 28.98
CA ALA A 204 -21.61 11.75 27.53
C ALA A 204 -21.62 13.07 26.73
N LEU A 205 -22.33 14.10 27.20
CA LEU A 205 -22.31 15.43 26.58
C LEU A 205 -20.92 16.10 26.67
N MET A 206 -20.23 15.98 27.83
CA MET A 206 -18.87 16.52 27.96
C MET A 206 -17.91 15.77 27.03
N ILE A 207 -18.02 14.44 26.94
CA ILE A 207 -17.22 13.64 26.01
C ILE A 207 -17.41 14.15 24.58
N ALA A 208 -18.65 14.31 24.13
CA ALA A 208 -18.93 14.83 22.79
C ALA A 208 -18.34 16.22 22.54
N LEU A 209 -18.44 17.14 23.52
CA LEU A 209 -17.93 18.51 23.43
C LEU A 209 -16.41 18.59 23.30
N PHE A 210 -15.65 17.68 23.89
CA PHE A 210 -14.18 17.65 23.75
C PHE A 210 -13.71 16.77 22.59
N VAL A 211 -14.32 15.60 22.41
CA VAL A 211 -13.89 14.61 21.42
C VAL A 211 -14.20 15.06 20.00
N LEU A 212 -15.40 15.60 19.73
CA LEU A 212 -15.77 15.96 18.36
C LEU A 212 -14.89 17.08 17.78
N PRO A 213 -14.65 18.22 18.46
CA PRO A 213 -13.75 19.24 17.95
C PRO A 213 -12.32 18.72 17.79
N HIS A 214 -11.85 17.90 18.72
CA HIS A 214 -10.53 17.27 18.62
C HIS A 214 -10.40 16.37 17.38
N MET A 215 -11.37 15.49 17.15
CA MET A 215 -11.39 14.60 15.99
C MET A 215 -11.45 15.36 14.67
N ILE A 216 -12.28 16.41 14.59
CA ILE A 216 -12.38 17.26 13.41
C ILE A 216 -11.05 17.95 13.14
N HIS A 217 -10.46 18.58 14.17
CA HIS A 217 -9.17 19.24 14.06
C HIS A 217 -8.05 18.28 13.64
N ALA A 218 -7.96 17.10 14.27
CA ALA A 218 -6.97 16.08 13.95
C ALA A 218 -7.14 15.56 12.51
N SER A 219 -8.37 15.28 12.08
CA SER A 219 -8.67 14.80 10.73
C SER A 219 -8.32 15.84 9.66
N LEU A 220 -8.72 17.10 9.85
CA LEU A 220 -8.39 18.19 8.93
C LEU A 220 -6.89 18.46 8.86
N THR A 221 -6.20 18.42 10.00
CA THR A 221 -4.73 18.59 10.07
C THR A 221 -4.03 17.47 9.30
N ASN A 222 -4.43 16.21 9.51
CA ASN A 222 -3.88 15.07 8.80
C ASN A 222 -4.16 15.14 7.29
N SER A 223 -5.37 15.49 6.88
CA SER A 223 -5.72 15.67 5.48
C SER A 223 -4.88 16.78 4.83
N LYS A 224 -4.64 17.90 5.52
CA LYS A 224 -3.84 19.00 4.98
C LYS A 224 -2.36 18.66 4.84
N ILE A 225 -1.78 17.95 5.83
CA ILE A 225 -0.35 17.62 5.86
C ILE A 225 -0.04 16.40 5.00
N GLN A 226 -0.88 15.37 5.07
CA GLN A 226 -0.61 14.02 4.53
C GLN A 226 -1.52 13.64 3.35
N GLY A 227 -2.55 14.44 3.03
CA GLY A 227 -3.61 14.07 2.07
C GLY A 227 -3.14 13.72 0.66
N LYS A 228 -1.94 14.15 0.24
CA LYS A 228 -1.32 13.73 -1.02
C LYS A 228 -0.81 12.29 -1.00
N TYR A 229 -0.46 11.79 0.18
CA TYR A 229 0.19 10.49 0.37
C TYR A 229 -0.66 9.47 1.13
N ARG A 230 -1.68 9.93 1.87
CA ARG A 230 -2.62 9.09 2.59
C ARG A 230 -3.96 9.80 2.70
N HIS A 231 -5.00 9.18 2.13
CA HIS A 231 -6.36 9.69 2.23
C HIS A 231 -6.94 9.44 3.62
N SER A 232 -7.88 10.29 4.02
CA SER A 232 -8.51 10.25 5.35
C SER A 232 -9.17 8.89 5.62
N PHE A 233 -9.12 8.42 6.87
CA PHE A 233 -9.69 7.15 7.37
C PHE A 233 -9.09 5.86 6.78
N TRP A 234 -8.32 5.91 5.69
CA TRP A 234 -7.71 4.70 5.11
C TRP A 234 -6.72 4.03 6.06
N SER A 235 -5.96 4.82 6.83
CA SER A 235 -5.08 4.29 7.89
C SER A 235 -5.81 3.41 8.89
N GLU A 236 -7.09 3.69 9.16
CA GLU A 236 -7.91 2.91 10.07
C GLU A 236 -8.12 1.49 9.55
N ILE A 237 -8.32 1.31 8.24
CA ILE A 237 -8.44 0.00 7.61
C ILE A 237 -7.11 -0.74 7.62
N TYR A 238 -6.02 -0.09 7.15
CA TYR A 238 -4.69 -0.69 7.12
C TYR A 238 -4.28 -1.18 8.52
N GLU A 239 -4.41 -0.33 9.52
CA GLU A 239 -4.06 -0.67 10.90
C GLU A 239 -4.98 -1.75 11.48
N THR A 240 -6.28 -1.73 11.18
CA THR A 240 -7.21 -2.77 11.66
C THR A 240 -6.89 -4.14 11.09
N VAL A 241 -6.54 -4.21 9.80
CA VAL A 241 -6.10 -5.46 9.16
C VAL A 241 -4.83 -5.98 9.85
N LEU A 242 -3.87 -5.11 10.15
CA LEU A 242 -2.60 -5.54 10.75
C LEU A 242 -2.67 -5.79 12.26
N ALA A 243 -3.55 -5.10 12.99
CA ALA A 243 -3.52 -4.97 14.45
C ALA A 243 -3.47 -6.32 15.19
N TRP A 244 -4.37 -7.24 14.86
CA TRP A 244 -4.42 -8.56 15.49
C TRP A 244 -3.13 -9.36 15.28
N TYR A 245 -2.52 -9.23 14.10
CA TYR A 245 -1.36 -10.00 13.70
C TYR A 245 -0.05 -9.45 14.25
N ILE A 246 0.08 -8.12 14.35
CA ILE A 246 1.28 -7.47 14.85
C ILE A 246 1.31 -7.36 16.38
N ALA A 247 0.16 -7.36 17.06
CA ALA A 247 0.10 -7.17 18.52
C ALA A 247 0.84 -8.28 19.31
N PRO A 248 0.62 -9.59 19.06
CA PRO A 248 1.37 -10.64 19.78
C PRO A 248 2.90 -10.60 19.56
N PRO A 249 3.44 -10.54 18.31
CA PRO A 249 4.89 -10.55 18.10
C PRO A 249 5.56 -9.29 18.61
N THR A 250 4.91 -8.12 18.54
CA THR A 250 5.47 -6.90 19.14
C THR A 250 5.45 -6.95 20.65
N MET A 251 4.41 -7.49 21.28
CA MET A 251 4.36 -7.69 22.73
C MET A 251 5.45 -8.65 23.22
N VAL A 252 5.64 -9.76 22.52
CA VAL A 252 6.72 -10.72 22.81
C VAL A 252 8.07 -10.05 22.63
N ALA A 253 8.30 -9.30 21.55
CA ALA A 253 9.55 -8.59 21.33
C ALA A 253 9.82 -7.52 22.40
N LEU A 254 8.76 -6.87 22.92
CA LEU A 254 8.86 -5.84 23.95
C LEU A 254 9.35 -6.43 25.29
N PHE A 255 8.82 -7.58 25.71
CA PHE A 255 9.15 -8.18 27.01
C PHE A 255 10.25 -9.25 26.94
N ALA A 256 10.36 -9.97 25.83
CA ALA A 256 11.30 -11.06 25.61
C ALA A 256 11.89 -11.01 24.19
N PRO A 257 12.79 -10.03 23.89
CA PRO A 257 13.26 -9.75 22.53
C PRO A 257 14.00 -10.91 21.86
N HIS A 258 14.59 -11.82 22.65
CA HIS A 258 15.28 -13.02 22.15
C HIS A 258 14.35 -14.20 21.85
N LYS A 259 13.06 -14.11 22.22
CA LYS A 259 12.08 -15.19 22.02
C LYS A 259 11.22 -14.95 20.76
N GLY A 260 10.71 -16.05 20.22
CA GLY A 260 9.86 -16.09 19.03
C GLY A 260 10.59 -16.60 17.80
N THR A 261 10.00 -17.52 17.06
CA THR A 261 10.47 -17.95 15.74
C THR A 261 9.61 -17.31 14.67
N PHE A 262 10.20 -17.03 13.51
CA PHE A 262 9.46 -16.63 12.33
C PHE A 262 9.30 -17.86 11.44
N ASN A 263 8.07 -18.33 11.27
CA ASN A 263 7.76 -19.31 10.25
C ASN A 263 7.48 -18.56 8.94
N VAL A 264 8.23 -18.90 7.89
CA VAL A 264 7.97 -18.42 6.53
C VAL A 264 6.64 -19.02 6.09
N THR A 265 5.56 -18.24 6.12
CA THR A 265 4.28 -18.67 5.53
C THR A 265 4.45 -18.81 4.01
N ALA A 266 3.93 -19.90 3.45
CA ALA A 266 4.24 -20.37 2.10
C ALA A 266 3.80 -19.42 0.96
N LYS A 267 4.42 -19.66 -0.20
CA LYS A 267 4.54 -18.82 -1.39
C LYS A 267 3.21 -18.48 -2.09
N GLY A 268 3.14 -17.26 -2.60
CA GLY A 268 2.12 -16.79 -3.54
C GLY A 268 2.10 -17.55 -4.87
N GLY A 269 1.04 -17.30 -5.65
CA GLY A 269 0.76 -17.95 -6.93
C GLY A 269 -0.45 -17.35 -7.64
N LEU A 270 -0.79 -17.90 -8.81
CA LEU A 270 -1.92 -17.43 -9.62
C LEU A 270 -3.27 -17.74 -8.93
N VAL A 271 -4.08 -16.71 -8.73
CA VAL A 271 -5.44 -16.84 -8.18
C VAL A 271 -6.44 -16.91 -9.34
N LYS A 272 -6.95 -18.11 -9.64
CA LYS A 272 -7.88 -18.34 -10.77
C LYS A 272 -9.30 -17.85 -10.50
N GLU A 273 -9.74 -17.89 -9.25
CA GLU A 273 -11.07 -17.51 -8.78
C GLU A 273 -10.97 -16.69 -7.51
N GLU A 274 -11.94 -15.79 -7.29
CA GLU A 274 -12.00 -15.01 -6.05
C GLU A 274 -12.33 -15.92 -4.88
N TYR A 275 -11.60 -15.76 -3.78
CA TYR A 275 -11.81 -16.56 -2.57
C TYR A 275 -11.58 -15.73 -1.31
N VAL A 276 -12.19 -16.15 -0.21
CA VAL A 276 -11.94 -15.57 1.11
C VAL A 276 -10.83 -16.36 1.79
N ASP A 277 -9.77 -15.69 2.24
CA ASP A 277 -8.77 -16.33 3.09
C ASP A 277 -9.32 -16.49 4.51
N TRP A 278 -10.07 -17.57 4.73
CA TRP A 278 -10.73 -17.85 6.02
C TRP A 278 -9.76 -17.94 7.19
N VAL A 279 -8.48 -18.26 6.97
CA VAL A 279 -7.49 -18.31 8.05
C VAL A 279 -7.14 -16.89 8.47
N ILE A 280 -6.91 -15.99 7.51
CA ILE A 280 -6.60 -14.59 7.78
C ILE A 280 -7.83 -13.83 8.29
N SER A 281 -9.03 -14.13 7.80
CA SER A 281 -10.24 -13.39 8.16
C SER A 281 -10.78 -13.70 9.57
N ARG A 282 -10.37 -14.80 10.19
CA ARG A 282 -10.87 -15.27 11.51
C ARG A 282 -10.90 -14.17 12.59
N PRO A 283 -9.82 -13.40 12.82
CA PRO A 283 -9.84 -12.37 13.84
C PRO A 283 -10.83 -11.25 13.56
N TYR A 284 -10.94 -10.84 12.30
CA TYR A 284 -11.87 -9.78 11.91
C TYR A 284 -13.32 -10.25 12.07
N ILE A 285 -13.63 -11.48 11.66
CA ILE A 285 -14.95 -12.09 11.85
C ILE A 285 -15.28 -12.18 13.34
N PHE A 286 -14.33 -12.62 14.18
CA PHE A 286 -14.52 -12.64 15.62
C PHE A 286 -14.85 -11.25 16.19
N LEU A 287 -14.07 -10.23 15.81
CA LEU A 287 -14.31 -8.84 16.24
C LEU A 287 -15.64 -8.27 15.73
N VAL A 288 -16.06 -8.64 14.52
CA VAL A 288 -17.38 -8.30 13.97
C VAL A 288 -18.47 -8.92 14.83
N LEU A 289 -18.41 -10.24 15.08
CA LEU A 289 -19.40 -10.94 15.90
C LEU A 289 -19.47 -10.36 17.31
N LEU A 290 -18.32 -10.06 17.91
CA LEU A 290 -18.23 -9.45 19.23
C LEU A 290 -18.88 -8.05 19.26
N ASN A 291 -18.66 -7.22 18.23
CA ASN A 291 -19.32 -5.92 18.10
C ASN A 291 -20.82 -6.06 17.83
N LEU A 292 -21.27 -7.06 17.07
CA LEU A 292 -22.70 -7.34 16.87
C LEU A 292 -23.41 -7.76 18.16
N VAL A 293 -22.75 -8.56 19.01
CA VAL A 293 -23.24 -8.84 20.37
C VAL A 293 -23.32 -7.54 21.18
N GLY A 294 -22.34 -6.66 21.04
CA GLY A 294 -22.37 -5.30 21.60
C GLY A 294 -23.60 -4.50 21.18
N VAL A 295 -23.96 -4.51 19.88
CA VAL A 295 -25.17 -3.86 19.38
C VAL A 295 -26.43 -4.45 20.03
N ALA A 296 -26.54 -5.78 20.09
CA ALA A 296 -27.69 -6.44 20.70
C ALA A 296 -27.86 -6.06 22.18
N PHE A 297 -26.76 -6.06 22.94
CA PHE A 297 -26.76 -5.62 24.34
C PHE A 297 -27.02 -4.13 24.50
N GLY A 298 -26.56 -3.28 23.57
CA GLY A 298 -26.87 -1.86 23.57
C GLY A 298 -28.35 -1.58 23.34
N ILE A 299 -29.00 -2.32 22.43
CA ILE A 299 -30.46 -2.25 22.24
C ILE A 299 -31.18 -2.70 23.50
N TRP A 300 -30.75 -3.82 24.10
CA TRP A 300 -31.33 -4.30 25.35
C TRP A 300 -31.19 -3.28 26.49
N ARG A 301 -30.02 -2.66 26.66
CA ARG A 301 -29.78 -1.60 27.64
C ARG A 301 -30.59 -0.34 27.38
N TYR A 302 -30.81 0.02 26.12
CA TYR A 302 -31.69 1.13 25.79
C TYR A 302 -33.14 0.87 26.23
N MET A 303 -33.60 -0.39 26.15
CA MET A 303 -34.97 -0.76 26.51
C MET A 303 -35.17 -1.02 28.00
N TYR A 304 -34.17 -1.59 28.68
CA TYR A 304 -34.31 -2.10 30.06
C TYR A 304 -33.27 -1.53 31.05
N GLY A 305 -32.34 -0.69 30.58
CA GLY A 305 -31.31 -0.09 31.41
C GLY A 305 -31.76 1.20 32.11
N PRO A 306 -30.90 1.76 32.97
CA PRO A 306 -31.16 3.03 33.67
C PRO A 306 -31.34 4.20 32.70
N GLU A 307 -32.32 5.08 32.98
CA GLU A 307 -32.65 6.23 32.11
C GLU A 307 -31.50 7.26 32.02
N ASP A 308 -30.71 7.38 33.07
CA ASP A 308 -29.54 8.27 33.15
C ASP A 308 -28.38 7.82 32.25
N GLU A 309 -28.36 6.54 31.86
CA GLU A 309 -27.31 5.96 31.00
C GLU A 309 -27.66 5.96 29.52
N VAL A 310 -28.89 6.32 29.15
CA VAL A 310 -29.38 6.24 27.76
C VAL A 310 -28.44 6.96 26.78
N LEU A 311 -27.95 8.15 27.15
CA LEU A 311 -27.03 8.91 26.30
C LEU A 311 -25.67 8.19 26.14
N THR A 312 -25.17 7.55 27.20
CA THR A 312 -23.92 6.76 27.16
C THR A 312 -24.07 5.52 26.29
N VAL A 313 -25.24 4.86 26.33
CA VAL A 313 -25.58 3.75 25.44
C VAL A 313 -25.55 4.20 23.98
N TRP A 314 -26.17 5.35 23.67
CA TRP A 314 -26.17 5.90 22.30
C TRP A 314 -24.77 6.22 21.77
N VAL A 315 -23.94 6.91 22.56
CA VAL A 315 -22.56 7.21 22.17
C VAL A 315 -21.75 5.94 21.96
N SER A 316 -21.93 4.94 22.83
CA SER A 316 -21.26 3.64 22.70
C SER A 316 -21.71 2.89 21.46
N LEU A 317 -23.01 2.86 21.16
CA LEU A 317 -23.57 2.25 19.96
C LEU A 317 -23.03 2.94 18.69
N LEU A 318 -22.97 4.27 18.66
CA LEU A 318 -22.39 5.01 17.54
C LEU A 318 -20.94 4.58 17.27
N TRP A 319 -20.15 4.39 18.34
CA TRP A 319 -18.76 3.92 18.22
C TRP A 319 -18.67 2.46 17.78
N VAL A 320 -19.57 1.59 18.24
CA VAL A 320 -19.67 0.20 17.75
C VAL A 320 -20.04 0.16 16.27
N PHE A 321 -20.95 1.02 15.80
CA PHE A 321 -21.27 1.12 14.38
C PHE A 321 -20.07 1.61 13.56
N TYR A 322 -19.32 2.60 14.05
CA TYR A 322 -18.07 3.02 13.43
C TYR A 322 -17.06 1.86 13.35
N ASN A 323 -16.88 1.11 14.44
CA ASN A 323 -16.02 -0.08 14.45
C ASN A 323 -16.48 -1.13 13.43
N LEU A 324 -17.78 -1.39 13.32
CA LEU A 324 -18.33 -2.29 12.31
C LEU A 324 -18.05 -1.81 10.89
N ILE A 325 -18.08 -0.52 10.59
CA ILE A 325 -17.71 -0.02 9.26
C ILE A 325 -16.25 -0.34 8.93
N ILE A 326 -15.34 -0.05 9.86
CA ILE A 326 -13.90 -0.30 9.68
C ILE A 326 -13.60 -1.80 9.58
N LEU A 327 -14.21 -2.63 10.43
CA LEU A 327 -14.08 -4.08 10.39
C LEU A 327 -14.65 -4.67 9.08
N GLY A 328 -15.74 -4.11 8.56
CA GLY A 328 -16.26 -4.48 7.24
C GLY A 328 -15.22 -4.19 6.14
N GLY A 329 -14.51 -3.08 6.22
CA GLY A 329 -13.40 -2.76 5.31
C GLY A 329 -12.25 -3.77 5.41
N ALA A 330 -11.87 -4.17 6.63
CA ALA A 330 -10.86 -5.20 6.85
C ALA A 330 -11.28 -6.57 6.28
N VAL A 331 -12.56 -6.95 6.44
CA VAL A 331 -13.12 -8.15 5.81
C VAL A 331 -13.10 -8.04 4.29
N ALA A 332 -13.42 -6.87 3.71
CA ALA A 332 -13.37 -6.65 2.27
C ALA A 332 -11.96 -6.89 1.69
N VAL A 333 -10.92 -6.44 2.40
CA VAL A 333 -9.52 -6.66 2.00
C VAL A 333 -9.15 -8.15 2.02
N SER A 334 -9.75 -8.94 2.92
CA SER A 334 -9.48 -10.38 3.03
C SER A 334 -10.09 -11.25 1.92
N VAL A 335 -10.89 -10.65 1.05
CA VAL A 335 -11.41 -11.30 -0.16
C VAL A 335 -10.37 -11.12 -1.27
N GLU A 336 -9.65 -12.20 -1.60
CA GLU A 336 -8.60 -12.15 -2.62
C GLU A 336 -9.23 -12.08 -4.02
N SER A 337 -8.95 -11.00 -4.74
CA SER A 337 -9.42 -10.82 -6.11
C SER A 337 -8.64 -11.70 -7.10
N LYS A 338 -9.30 -12.05 -8.19
CA LYS A 338 -8.75 -12.90 -9.25
C LYS A 338 -7.50 -12.28 -9.88
N GLN A 339 -6.38 -13.01 -9.86
CA GLN A 339 -5.13 -12.63 -10.50
C GLN A 339 -4.88 -13.52 -11.73
N VAL A 340 -5.27 -12.99 -12.91
CA VAL A 340 -5.17 -13.74 -14.17
C VAL A 340 -3.76 -13.70 -14.77
N ARG A 341 -2.98 -12.65 -14.48
CA ARG A 341 -1.68 -12.40 -15.12
C ARG A 341 -0.52 -12.72 -14.19
N ARG A 342 0.47 -13.45 -14.71
CA ARG A 342 1.72 -13.78 -14.00
C ARG A 342 2.69 -12.60 -13.94
N SER A 343 2.76 -11.81 -15.02
CA SER A 343 3.63 -10.63 -15.11
C SER A 343 2.80 -9.36 -15.06
N HIS A 344 3.13 -8.47 -14.14
CA HIS A 344 2.51 -7.16 -14.03
C HIS A 344 2.93 -6.27 -15.20
N ARG A 345 1.99 -5.43 -15.67
CA ARG A 345 2.20 -4.50 -16.78
C ARG A 345 2.39 -3.09 -16.25
N VAL A 346 3.33 -2.38 -16.86
CA VAL A 346 3.67 -0.99 -16.60
C VAL A 346 3.08 -0.17 -17.73
N GLU A 347 2.14 0.72 -17.42
CA GLU A 347 1.63 1.68 -18.39
C GLU A 347 2.66 2.77 -18.65
N ILE A 348 2.92 3.07 -19.92
CA ILE A 348 3.83 4.11 -20.37
C ILE A 348 3.38 4.59 -21.74
N LYS A 349 3.73 5.81 -22.15
CA LYS A 349 3.60 6.23 -23.55
C LYS A 349 5.00 6.38 -24.13
N MET A 350 5.44 5.42 -24.95
CA MET A 350 6.74 5.51 -25.61
C MET A 350 6.67 5.14 -27.09
N PRO A 351 7.44 5.81 -27.96
CA PRO A 351 7.46 5.49 -29.37
C PRO A 351 8.12 4.13 -29.60
N GLY A 352 7.58 3.39 -30.57
CA GLY A 352 8.13 2.15 -31.08
C GLY A 352 7.79 1.96 -32.55
N ALA A 353 8.26 0.87 -33.12
CA ALA A 353 7.80 0.41 -34.43
C ALA A 353 7.65 -1.10 -34.41
N ILE A 354 6.84 -1.64 -35.32
CA ILE A 354 6.82 -3.07 -35.61
C ILE A 354 7.30 -3.30 -37.03
N SER A 355 8.13 -4.32 -37.24
CA SER A 355 8.48 -4.81 -38.57
C SER A 355 7.83 -6.17 -38.81
N ARG A 356 7.15 -6.32 -39.94
CA ARG A 356 6.67 -7.61 -40.43
C ARG A 356 7.80 -8.37 -41.14
N GLU A 357 7.62 -9.68 -41.30
CA GLU A 357 8.55 -10.53 -42.07
C GLU A 357 8.67 -10.10 -43.54
N ASP A 358 7.64 -9.43 -44.09
CA ASP A 358 7.64 -8.85 -45.44
C ASP A 358 8.41 -7.52 -45.55
N GLY A 359 9.05 -7.05 -44.47
CA GLY A 359 9.86 -5.84 -44.43
C GLY A 359 9.08 -4.55 -44.18
N HIS A 360 7.75 -4.58 -44.10
CA HIS A 360 6.97 -3.36 -43.79
C HIS A 360 7.14 -2.95 -42.34
N LEU A 361 7.40 -1.66 -42.14
CA LEU A 361 7.54 -1.01 -40.84
C LEU A 361 6.31 -0.15 -40.53
N PHE A 362 5.72 -0.36 -39.37
CA PHE A 362 4.60 0.44 -38.89
C PHE A 362 5.02 1.17 -37.62
N SER A 363 4.84 2.49 -37.61
CA SER A 363 5.05 3.27 -36.40
C SER A 363 3.96 2.96 -35.38
N CYS A 364 4.34 2.81 -34.12
CA CYS A 364 3.40 2.53 -33.05
C CYS A 364 3.79 3.27 -31.76
N THR A 365 2.82 3.39 -30.86
CA THR A 365 3.04 3.85 -29.50
C THR A 365 2.86 2.67 -28.56
N VAL A 366 3.89 2.31 -27.81
CA VAL A 366 3.76 1.38 -26.70
C VAL A 366 2.97 2.07 -25.60
N HIS A 367 1.85 1.48 -25.18
CA HIS A 367 1.00 1.97 -24.09
C HIS A 367 1.21 1.20 -22.78
N ASP A 368 1.66 -0.06 -22.87
CA ASP A 368 2.07 -0.84 -21.70
C ASP A 368 3.14 -1.88 -22.05
N PHE A 369 3.90 -2.33 -21.05
CA PHE A 369 4.84 -3.44 -21.20
C PHE A 369 4.93 -4.29 -19.93
N SER A 370 5.40 -5.52 -20.07
CA SER A 370 5.71 -6.46 -18.99
C SER A 370 6.87 -7.34 -19.42
N ASP A 371 7.33 -8.20 -18.51
CA ASP A 371 8.36 -9.20 -18.80
C ASP A 371 7.96 -10.20 -19.91
N GLY A 372 6.66 -10.44 -20.09
CA GLY A 372 6.14 -11.44 -21.04
C GLY A 372 5.45 -10.87 -22.29
N GLY A 373 5.23 -9.56 -22.37
CA GLY A 373 4.48 -8.98 -23.48
C GLY A 373 4.32 -7.46 -23.41
N VAL A 374 3.91 -6.88 -24.54
CA VAL A 374 3.85 -5.44 -24.77
C VAL A 374 2.49 -5.09 -25.38
N GLY A 375 1.85 -4.04 -24.89
CA GLY A 375 0.67 -3.43 -25.50
C GLY A 375 1.09 -2.25 -26.39
N ILE A 376 0.71 -2.28 -27.66
CA ILE A 376 0.99 -1.20 -28.61
C ILE A 376 -0.29 -0.65 -29.23
N ARG A 377 -0.24 0.59 -29.68
CA ARG A 377 -1.23 1.21 -30.57
C ARG A 377 -0.54 1.58 -31.87
N ILE A 378 -0.97 1.00 -32.97
CA ILE A 378 -0.38 1.30 -34.29
C ILE A 378 -0.96 2.62 -34.81
N ASN A 379 -0.10 3.46 -35.38
CA ASN A 379 -0.54 4.70 -36.00
C ASN A 379 -0.97 4.41 -37.46
N GLY A 380 -2.26 4.61 -37.77
CA GLY A 380 -2.84 4.35 -39.10
C GLY A 380 -3.53 2.98 -39.23
N ASP A 381 -3.96 2.65 -40.46
CA ASP A 381 -4.76 1.45 -40.79
C ASP A 381 -3.88 0.21 -41.02
N ALA A 382 -3.11 -0.18 -40.02
CA ALA A 382 -2.26 -1.36 -40.12
C ALA A 382 -3.04 -2.66 -39.95
N GLN A 383 -2.98 -3.54 -40.95
CA GLN A 383 -3.51 -4.90 -40.91
C GLN A 383 -2.45 -5.87 -40.37
N VAL A 384 -2.41 -6.05 -39.06
CA VAL A 384 -1.73 -7.21 -38.44
C VAL A 384 -2.77 -8.26 -38.07
N LEU A 385 -2.42 -9.54 -38.27
CA LEU A 385 -3.29 -10.65 -37.93
C LEU A 385 -2.89 -11.26 -36.58
N GLU A 386 -3.86 -11.85 -35.89
CA GLU A 386 -3.55 -12.67 -34.71
C GLU A 386 -2.64 -13.84 -35.08
N GLU A 387 -1.79 -14.25 -34.14
CA GLU A 387 -0.72 -15.25 -34.28
C GLU A 387 0.44 -14.87 -35.22
N GLN A 388 0.36 -13.72 -35.90
CA GLN A 388 1.43 -13.26 -36.78
C GLN A 388 2.71 -12.95 -35.99
N LYS A 389 3.86 -13.40 -36.51
CA LYS A 389 5.17 -13.03 -35.96
C LYS A 389 5.58 -11.67 -36.49
N VAL A 390 5.99 -10.81 -35.57
CA VAL A 390 6.47 -9.46 -35.87
C VAL A 390 7.65 -9.14 -34.96
N ASN A 391 8.55 -8.28 -35.39
CA ASN A 391 9.58 -7.76 -34.50
C ASN A 391 9.16 -6.40 -33.96
N LEU A 392 9.31 -6.22 -32.65
CA LEU A 392 9.15 -4.93 -31.99
C LEU A 392 10.50 -4.21 -31.99
N LEU A 393 10.53 -3.00 -32.53
CA LEU A 393 11.68 -2.12 -32.55
C LEU A 393 11.52 -1.04 -31.48
N LEU A 394 12.45 -1.00 -30.53
CA LEU A 394 12.52 0.06 -29.52
C LEU A 394 13.85 0.80 -29.63
N LYS A 395 13.85 2.08 -29.26
CA LYS A 395 15.05 2.92 -29.28
C LYS A 395 15.60 3.14 -27.87
N ARG A 396 16.93 3.11 -27.77
CA ARG A 396 17.69 3.58 -26.60
C ARG A 396 18.76 4.55 -27.05
N GLY A 397 18.51 5.85 -26.85
CA GLY A 397 19.36 6.89 -27.41
C GLY A 397 19.29 6.85 -28.94
N GLN A 398 20.45 6.75 -29.60
CA GLN A 398 20.55 6.65 -31.06
C GLN A 398 20.55 5.20 -31.59
N GLN A 399 20.48 4.21 -30.70
CA GLN A 399 20.52 2.79 -31.07
C GLN A 399 19.12 2.19 -31.11
N GLU A 400 18.87 1.37 -32.12
CA GLU A 400 17.64 0.60 -32.28
C GLU A 400 17.87 -0.86 -31.87
N TYR A 401 16.89 -1.43 -31.20
CA TYR A 401 16.92 -2.80 -30.69
C TYR A 401 15.68 -3.54 -31.18
N VAL A 402 15.87 -4.80 -31.55
CA VAL A 402 14.85 -5.64 -32.17
C VAL A 402 14.49 -6.78 -31.23
N PHE A 403 13.19 -6.91 -30.94
CA PHE A 403 12.65 -7.92 -30.04
C PHE A 403 11.65 -8.80 -30.78
N PRO A 404 11.87 -10.13 -30.88
CA PRO A 404 10.95 -11.02 -31.55
C PRO A 404 9.65 -11.14 -30.75
N THR A 405 8.52 -10.95 -31.42
CA THR A 405 7.19 -10.98 -30.80
C THR A 405 6.18 -11.73 -31.66
N GLN A 406 5.07 -12.10 -31.02
CA GLN A 406 3.91 -12.68 -31.68
C GLN A 406 2.67 -11.87 -31.32
N VAL A 407 1.82 -11.57 -32.30
CA VAL A 407 0.53 -10.92 -32.09
C VAL A 407 -0.42 -11.89 -31.41
N VAL A 408 -0.97 -11.52 -30.25
CA VAL A 408 -1.90 -12.37 -29.48
C VAL A 408 -3.31 -11.79 -29.38
N ARG A 409 -3.48 -10.52 -29.75
CA ARG A 409 -4.77 -9.84 -29.73
C ARG A 409 -4.75 -8.64 -30.65
N VAL A 410 -5.80 -8.46 -31.45
CA VAL A 410 -6.01 -7.25 -32.26
C VAL A 410 -7.39 -6.67 -31.95
N LEU A 411 -7.45 -5.40 -31.54
CA LEU A 411 -8.69 -4.68 -31.30
C LEU A 411 -8.59 -3.28 -31.93
N GLY A 412 -9.02 -3.16 -33.19
CA GLY A 412 -8.81 -1.95 -33.97
C GLY A 412 -7.33 -1.64 -34.13
N SER A 413 -6.89 -0.46 -33.69
CA SER A 413 -5.47 -0.06 -33.70
C SER A 413 -4.68 -0.54 -32.47
N GLU A 414 -5.33 -1.17 -31.49
CA GLU A 414 -4.66 -1.71 -30.30
C GLU A 414 -4.25 -3.16 -30.51
N VAL A 415 -2.97 -3.45 -30.28
CA VAL A 415 -2.38 -4.76 -30.53
C VAL A 415 -1.63 -5.24 -29.30
N GLY A 416 -1.94 -6.46 -28.89
CA GLY A 416 -1.21 -7.18 -27.85
C GLY A 416 -0.10 -8.02 -28.48
N LEU A 417 1.13 -7.80 -28.03
CA LEU A 417 2.30 -8.59 -28.41
C LEU A 417 2.76 -9.46 -27.25
N LYS A 418 3.10 -10.72 -27.54
CA LYS A 418 3.79 -11.64 -26.64
C LYS A 418 5.26 -11.70 -27.02
N LEU A 419 6.15 -11.54 -26.04
CA LEU A 419 7.59 -11.67 -26.28
C LEU A 419 7.92 -13.15 -26.52
N LEU A 420 8.65 -13.42 -27.61
CA LEU A 420 9.18 -14.75 -27.90
C LEU A 420 10.46 -14.99 -27.09
N PRO A 421 10.91 -16.25 -26.93
CA PRO A 421 12.17 -16.55 -26.26
C PRO A 421 13.33 -15.75 -26.86
N MET A 422 14.10 -15.10 -26.00
CA MET A 422 15.22 -14.22 -26.36
C MET A 422 16.52 -14.73 -25.73
N SER A 423 17.64 -14.40 -26.35
CA SER A 423 18.95 -14.54 -25.69
C SER A 423 19.04 -13.66 -24.44
N THR A 424 19.91 -14.00 -23.49
CA THR A 424 20.16 -13.17 -22.30
C THR A 424 20.52 -11.73 -22.66
N ARG A 425 21.26 -11.53 -23.76
CA ARG A 425 21.64 -10.19 -24.22
C ARG A 425 20.43 -9.39 -24.69
N GLN A 426 19.58 -9.97 -25.53
CA GLN A 426 18.35 -9.33 -25.98
C GLN A 426 17.41 -9.03 -24.81
N HIS A 427 17.35 -9.91 -23.81
CA HIS A 427 16.57 -9.65 -22.60
C HIS A 427 17.12 -8.46 -21.80
N ILE A 428 18.45 -8.36 -21.61
CA ILE A 428 19.09 -7.19 -21.00
C ILE A 428 18.76 -5.91 -21.77
N ASP A 429 18.86 -5.96 -23.10
CA ASP A 429 18.56 -4.81 -23.95
C ASP A 429 17.07 -4.41 -23.87
N PHE A 430 16.15 -5.38 -23.77
CA PHE A 430 14.72 -5.13 -23.54
C PHE A 430 14.48 -4.42 -22.21
N VAL A 431 15.07 -4.92 -21.11
CA VAL A 431 14.97 -4.30 -19.78
C VAL A 431 15.53 -2.87 -19.81
N GLN A 432 16.65 -2.64 -20.50
CA GLN A 432 17.24 -1.31 -20.67
C GLN A 432 16.42 -0.36 -21.55
N CYS A 433 15.61 -0.89 -22.47
CA CYS A 433 14.66 -0.12 -23.26
C CYS A 433 13.34 0.16 -22.53
N THR A 434 13.05 -0.54 -21.42
CA THR A 434 11.75 -0.52 -20.73
C THR A 434 11.89 -0.18 -19.24
N PHE A 435 12.05 -1.18 -18.36
CA PHE A 435 12.10 -1.02 -16.90
C PHE A 435 13.24 -0.12 -16.42
N ALA A 436 14.41 -0.20 -17.06
CA ALA A 436 15.61 0.50 -16.62
C ALA A 436 15.84 1.86 -17.29
N ARG A 437 14.84 2.44 -17.97
CA ARG A 437 14.96 3.83 -18.45
C ARG A 437 14.95 4.80 -17.26
N ALA A 438 15.53 5.98 -17.45
CA ALA A 438 15.65 6.98 -16.38
C ALA A 438 14.31 7.67 -16.06
N ASP A 439 13.40 7.73 -17.03
CA ASP A 439 12.11 8.43 -16.98
C ASP A 439 10.93 7.53 -16.61
N THR A 440 11.09 6.20 -16.61
CA THR A 440 9.99 5.23 -16.40
C THR A 440 9.21 5.49 -15.12
N TRP A 441 9.89 5.89 -14.05
CA TRP A 441 9.31 6.08 -12.72
C TRP A 441 9.27 7.55 -12.27
N ALA A 442 9.66 8.48 -13.14
CA ALA A 442 9.78 9.90 -12.77
C ALA A 442 8.42 10.55 -12.48
N LEU A 443 7.36 10.13 -13.20
CA LEU A 443 6.01 10.72 -13.11
C LEU A 443 5.10 10.05 -12.07
N TRP A 444 5.64 9.19 -11.19
CA TRP A 444 4.80 8.38 -10.29
C TRP A 444 4.03 9.19 -9.22
N GLN A 445 4.49 10.42 -8.90
CA GLN A 445 3.84 11.26 -7.87
C GLN A 445 2.66 12.08 -8.41
N ASP A 446 2.56 12.29 -9.73
CA ASP A 446 1.65 13.30 -10.31
C ASP A 446 0.22 12.79 -10.56
N SER A 447 -0.11 11.58 -10.10
CA SER A 447 -1.33 10.87 -10.54
C SER A 447 -2.43 10.67 -9.49
N PHE A 448 -2.23 11.03 -8.22
CA PHE A 448 -3.29 10.84 -7.20
C PHE A 448 -4.11 12.12 -6.96
N PRO A 449 -5.45 12.01 -6.95
CA PRO A 449 -6.30 13.14 -6.56
C PRO A 449 -6.04 13.52 -5.09
N GLU A 450 -6.13 14.82 -4.78
CA GLU A 450 -6.03 15.31 -3.41
C GLU A 450 -7.13 14.71 -2.52
N ASP A 451 -6.78 14.42 -1.26
CA ASP A 451 -7.73 13.89 -0.28
C ASP A 451 -8.89 14.87 -0.03
N LYS A 452 -10.08 14.30 0.06
CA LYS A 452 -11.29 15.01 0.45
C LYS A 452 -11.96 14.20 1.57
N PRO A 453 -11.87 14.64 2.84
CA PRO A 453 -12.28 13.83 3.99
C PRO A 453 -13.69 13.25 3.91
N LEU A 454 -14.65 14.01 3.37
CA LEU A 454 -16.04 13.56 3.22
C LEU A 454 -16.19 12.50 2.10
N GLU A 455 -15.49 12.63 0.98
CA GLU A 455 -15.49 11.63 -0.08
C GLU A 455 -14.80 10.35 0.42
N SER A 456 -13.67 10.48 1.12
CA SER A 456 -12.94 9.37 1.73
C SER A 456 -13.78 8.62 2.78
N LEU A 457 -14.52 9.33 3.64
CA LEU A 457 -15.45 8.72 4.59
C LEU A 457 -16.55 7.92 3.88
N MET A 458 -17.14 8.49 2.82
CA MET A 458 -18.16 7.81 2.02
C MET A 458 -17.61 6.57 1.32
N ASP A 459 -16.36 6.62 0.86
CA ASP A 459 -15.66 5.49 0.28
C ASP A 459 -15.44 4.36 1.30
N ILE A 460 -15.04 4.69 2.53
CA ILE A 460 -14.87 3.74 3.64
C ILE A 460 -16.21 3.10 4.00
N LEU A 461 -17.29 3.88 4.07
CA LEU A 461 -18.65 3.38 4.34
C LEU A 461 -19.09 2.35 3.30
N LYS A 462 -18.93 2.68 2.01
CA LYS A 462 -19.25 1.77 0.89
C LYS A 462 -18.40 0.50 0.94
N LEU A 463 -17.12 0.63 1.31
CA LEU A 463 -16.20 -0.48 1.43
C LEU A 463 -16.59 -1.41 2.59
N GLY A 464 -16.95 -0.84 3.74
CA GLY A 464 -17.47 -1.57 4.89
C GLY A 464 -18.66 -2.44 4.52
N PHE A 465 -19.65 -1.85 3.83
CA PHE A 465 -20.83 -2.59 3.36
C PHE A 465 -20.48 -3.67 2.33
N ARG A 466 -19.58 -3.38 1.39
CA ARG A 466 -19.10 -4.35 0.39
C ARG A 466 -18.45 -5.56 1.06
N GLY A 467 -17.65 -5.35 2.11
CA GLY A 467 -17.03 -6.44 2.86
C GLY A 467 -18.05 -7.40 3.48
N TYR A 468 -19.10 -6.86 4.10
CA TYR A 468 -20.19 -7.68 4.64
C TYR A 468 -20.96 -8.43 3.56
N ARG A 469 -21.22 -7.79 2.42
CA ARG A 469 -21.87 -8.43 1.28
C ARG A 469 -21.03 -9.58 0.73
N HIS A 470 -19.73 -9.40 0.55
CA HIS A 470 -18.87 -10.50 0.07
C HIS A 470 -18.82 -11.63 1.10
N LEU A 471 -18.68 -11.32 2.39
CA LEU A 471 -18.71 -12.34 3.45
C LEU A 471 -20.00 -13.17 3.41
N ALA A 472 -21.14 -12.52 3.15
CA ALA A 472 -22.44 -13.17 2.97
C ALA A 472 -22.50 -14.09 1.74
N GLU A 473 -21.93 -13.66 0.61
CA GLU A 473 -21.93 -14.42 -0.65
C GLU A 473 -21.14 -15.73 -0.52
N PHE A 474 -20.03 -15.70 0.24
CA PHE A 474 -19.16 -16.84 0.52
C PHE A 474 -19.51 -17.61 1.81
N ALA A 475 -20.52 -17.19 2.57
CA ALA A 475 -20.92 -17.85 3.82
C ALA A 475 -21.54 -19.25 3.57
N PRO A 476 -21.46 -20.18 4.55
CA PRO A 476 -22.13 -21.48 4.48
C PRO A 476 -23.65 -21.33 4.24
N PRO A 477 -24.31 -22.32 3.60
CA PRO A 477 -25.71 -22.21 3.15
C PRO A 477 -26.71 -21.74 4.22
N VAL A 478 -26.51 -22.18 5.47
CA VAL A 478 -27.36 -21.82 6.63
C VAL A 478 -27.24 -20.34 7.00
N ALA A 479 -26.05 -19.76 6.88
CA ALA A 479 -25.82 -18.34 7.19
C ALA A 479 -26.18 -17.43 6.00
N LYS A 480 -26.14 -17.96 4.78
CA LYS A 480 -26.40 -17.21 3.54
C LYS A 480 -27.78 -16.57 3.51
N GLU A 481 -28.80 -17.26 4.00
CA GLU A 481 -30.18 -16.74 4.02
C GLU A 481 -30.33 -15.56 5.00
N ILE A 482 -29.75 -15.68 6.20
CA ILE A 482 -29.75 -14.62 7.22
C ILE A 482 -29.05 -13.37 6.71
N PHE A 483 -27.86 -13.53 6.12
CA PHE A 483 -27.12 -12.40 5.57
C PHE A 483 -27.80 -11.77 4.35
N ARG A 484 -28.50 -12.55 3.53
CA ARG A 484 -29.28 -12.03 2.39
C ARG A 484 -30.41 -11.14 2.86
N SER A 485 -31.16 -11.55 3.88
CA SER A 485 -32.22 -10.72 4.48
C SER A 485 -31.68 -9.41 5.07
N LEU A 486 -30.54 -9.47 5.77
CA LEU A 486 -29.87 -8.29 6.34
C LEU A 486 -29.34 -7.33 5.27
N THR A 487 -28.69 -7.84 4.23
CA THR A 487 -28.17 -7.01 3.14
C THR A 487 -29.29 -6.35 2.33
N LEU A 488 -30.43 -7.03 2.14
CA LEU A 488 -31.62 -6.45 1.53
C LEU A 488 -32.25 -5.34 2.38
N LEU A 489 -32.34 -5.55 3.71
CA LEU A 489 -32.84 -4.52 4.64
C LEU A 489 -31.97 -3.26 4.57
N VAL A 490 -30.64 -3.41 4.58
CA VAL A 490 -29.74 -2.26 4.49
C VAL A 490 -29.81 -1.58 3.13
N ALA A 491 -29.90 -2.34 2.03
CA ALA A 491 -30.09 -1.77 0.69
C ALA A 491 -31.41 -0.99 0.58
N TRP A 492 -32.46 -1.48 1.23
CA TRP A 492 -33.75 -0.80 1.33
C TRP A 492 -33.64 0.50 2.12
N VAL A 493 -32.98 0.51 3.29
CA VAL A 493 -32.73 1.74 4.06
C VAL A 493 -31.85 2.73 3.27
N ALA A 494 -30.82 2.25 2.59
CA ALA A 494 -29.93 3.08 1.78
C ALA A 494 -30.63 3.70 0.56
N SER A 495 -31.77 3.15 0.11
CA SER A 495 -32.56 3.71 -0.99
C SER A 495 -33.15 5.09 -0.66
N PHE A 496 -33.29 5.42 0.62
CA PHE A 496 -33.77 6.72 1.10
C PHE A 496 -32.67 7.81 1.13
N VAL A 497 -31.42 7.47 0.83
CA VAL A 497 -30.31 8.43 0.79
C VAL A 497 -30.39 9.27 -0.51
N PRO A 498 -30.35 10.61 -0.43
CA PRO A 498 -30.41 11.49 -1.61
C PRO A 498 -29.29 11.18 -2.61
N ARG A 499 -29.65 10.92 -3.86
CA ARG A 499 -28.68 10.71 -4.95
C ARG A 499 -28.43 12.01 -5.69
N ARG A 500 -27.17 12.38 -5.89
CA ARG A 500 -26.83 13.45 -6.85
C ARG A 500 -27.13 12.93 -8.26
N PRO A 501 -27.76 13.72 -9.14
CA PRO A 501 -27.90 13.34 -10.54
C PRO A 501 -26.51 13.12 -11.14
N GLU A 502 -26.33 11.99 -11.82
CA GLU A 502 -25.11 11.72 -12.59
C GLU A 502 -24.96 12.83 -13.64
N ARG A 503 -23.84 13.56 -13.61
CA ARG A 503 -23.45 14.35 -14.78
C ARG A 503 -23.09 13.35 -15.85
N GLU A 504 -23.91 13.26 -16.89
CA GLU A 504 -23.50 12.65 -18.15
C GLU A 504 -22.16 13.28 -18.53
N ALA A 505 -21.13 12.44 -18.68
CA ALA A 505 -19.86 12.88 -19.19
C ALA A 505 -20.11 13.48 -20.57
N VAL A 506 -19.90 14.79 -20.70
CA VAL A 506 -19.90 15.46 -22.00
C VAL A 506 -18.84 14.75 -22.83
N ILE A 507 -19.29 14.01 -23.84
CA ILE A 507 -18.45 13.47 -24.88
C ILE A 507 -17.97 14.69 -25.66
N GLU A 508 -16.77 15.20 -25.35
CA GLU A 508 -16.11 16.18 -26.19
C GLU A 508 -15.78 15.49 -27.53
N HIS A 509 -16.64 15.72 -28.52
CA HIS A 509 -16.26 15.53 -29.91
C HIS A 509 -15.15 16.55 -30.24
N PRO A 510 -13.99 16.12 -30.77
CA PRO A 510 -12.98 17.06 -31.23
C PRO A 510 -13.52 17.75 -32.48
N LEU A 511 -14.01 18.98 -32.31
CA LEU A 511 -14.33 19.86 -33.42
C LEU A 511 -13.02 20.25 -34.13
N SER A 512 -13.06 20.08 -35.44
CA SER A 512 -12.04 20.42 -36.41
C SER A 512 -11.51 21.84 -36.20
N ALA A 513 -10.25 21.96 -35.81
CA ALA A 513 -9.49 23.19 -36.01
C ALA A 513 -9.06 23.25 -37.49
N MET A 514 -9.98 23.68 -38.35
CA MET A 514 -9.66 24.30 -39.63
C MET A 514 -10.45 25.60 -39.77
N ALA A 515 -9.71 26.64 -40.18
CA ALA A 515 -10.16 27.98 -40.59
C ALA A 515 -10.51 28.96 -39.45
N GLN A 516 -9.59 29.89 -39.15
CA GLN A 516 -9.61 31.23 -39.78
C GLN A 516 -8.44 32.11 -39.26
N GLN A 517 -7.72 32.66 -40.26
CA GLN A 517 -6.76 33.78 -40.29
C GLN A 517 -5.39 33.62 -39.62
#